data_AF-A0A829ZNE9-F1
#
_entry.id   AF-A0A829ZNE9-F1
#
_cell.length_a   1.000
_cell.length_b   1.000
_cell.length_c   1.000
_cell.angle_alpha   90.00
_cell.angle_beta   90.00
_cell.angle_gamma   90.00
#
_symmetry.space_group_name_H-M   'P 1'
#
loop_
_entity.id
_entity.type
_entity.pdbx_description
1 polymer ?
#
loop_
_entity_poly.entity_id
_entity_poly.type
_entity_poly.pdbx_seq_one_letter_code
_entity_poly.pdbx_strand_id
1 'polypeptide(L)'
;MVEKFLWQRMRSLVKEYGERVAAQVLAVKTGLILPHDDIAATVAEAVRGIVEDGDIVCVTEAVVARSQNRYLSCEELAEQVKDIFGLKPKSTLAVVYPIASRNRFALVLKAIAMASQGGRVIVAFPVPADEVGNQVIDAELARVRLGLKMLYKHLSSARGSTPYLNILIREVIAALTLQSLGYSIVGMRKILGSGIADITVRTPEGVLAPLEVTFVEHERAARKAVEILEDMPEAGQALAAGVDLGRKEFALFDARRYLEGDREPLRQVSFAEQLSAFAEEEVIHGRELPNEVFCHPITGIDYRRLYSEVIQEAGAQGDVIFTNNPLKVYELGYLDGIVLGEVHNRQERRDLFLALGAKVPVKTLDELGPSPWGVIGSNVSDYEKGILKLLPEDADGTAEQIRKRILKDTGKDVEVLIFGDGAYKDPDTGIYELADPYPALGVSEGMRDLRLRTGKKLKLVVDTLYNKGYSREEIARLVAETREEQSDLGTTPRRLVSIAATLADLLAGSADQGTPIVLVRGIKRD
;
A
#
# COMPACT_ATOMS: atom_id res chain seq x y z
N MET A 1 -31.13 4.21 51.76
CA MET A 1 -29.89 3.88 52.51
C MET A 1 -29.03 2.85 51.78
N VAL A 2 -29.65 1.81 51.19
CA VAL A 2 -28.97 0.75 50.40
C VAL A 2 -28.34 1.27 49.09
N GLU A 3 -28.99 2.18 48.35
CA GLU A 3 -28.41 2.79 47.13
C GLU A 3 -27.14 3.61 47.41
N LYS A 4 -27.12 4.41 48.49
CA LYS A 4 -25.93 5.19 48.89
C LYS A 4 -24.75 4.29 49.24
N PHE A 5 -25.01 3.13 49.84
CA PHE A 5 -24.00 2.15 50.23
C PHE A 5 -23.44 1.39 49.01
N LEU A 6 -24.29 1.03 48.04
CA LEU A 6 -23.87 0.47 46.75
C LEU A 6 -23.03 1.47 45.94
N TRP A 7 -23.43 2.74 45.90
CA TRP A 7 -22.66 3.80 45.23
C TRP A 7 -21.32 4.08 45.89
N GLN A 8 -21.24 4.07 47.22
CA GLN A 8 -19.96 4.20 47.94
C GLN A 8 -19.04 3.01 47.69
N ARG A 9 -19.58 1.79 47.62
CA ARG A 9 -18.80 0.57 47.39
C ARG A 9 -18.35 0.41 45.93
N MET A 10 -19.17 0.83 44.95
CA MET A 10 -18.73 0.97 43.55
C MET A 10 -17.65 2.05 43.40
N ARG A 11 -17.80 3.21 44.04
CA ARG A 11 -16.76 4.24 44.04
C ARG A 11 -15.48 3.76 44.72
N SER A 12 -15.56 2.99 45.81
CA SER A 12 -14.36 2.45 46.47
C SER A 12 -13.68 1.38 45.61
N LEU A 13 -14.43 0.50 44.95
CA LEU A 13 -13.89 -0.48 44.01
C LEU A 13 -13.21 0.21 42.82
N VAL A 14 -13.87 1.20 42.18
CA VAL A 14 -13.29 1.98 41.08
C VAL A 14 -12.02 2.72 41.53
N LYS A 15 -11.98 3.24 42.77
CA LYS A 15 -10.79 3.90 43.33
C LYS A 15 -9.65 2.91 43.62
N GLU A 16 -9.99 1.71 44.09
CA GLU A 16 -9.03 0.63 44.37
C GLU A 16 -8.45 -0.02 43.10
N TYR A 17 -9.21 -0.05 42.00
CA TYR A 17 -8.69 -0.36 40.66
C TYR A 17 -7.88 0.81 40.07
N GLY A 18 -8.31 2.06 40.29
CA GLY A 18 -7.68 3.27 39.76
C GLY A 18 -6.22 3.47 40.20
N GLU A 19 -5.84 3.03 41.40
CA GLU A 19 -4.44 3.09 41.87
C GLU A 19 -3.53 2.05 41.18
N ARG A 20 -4.09 0.99 40.57
CA ARG A 20 -3.33 -0.06 39.87
C ARG A 20 -3.27 0.12 38.36
N VAL A 21 -4.17 0.92 37.79
CA VAL A 21 -4.29 1.11 36.34
C VAL A 21 -3.60 2.40 35.93
N ALA A 22 -2.46 2.26 35.24
CA ALA A 22 -1.65 3.41 34.82
C ALA A 22 -2.18 4.13 33.57
N ALA A 23 -2.84 3.42 32.66
CA ALA A 23 -3.41 3.98 31.43
C ALA A 23 -4.55 3.10 30.89
N GLN A 24 -5.51 3.71 30.19
CA GLN A 24 -6.68 3.04 29.61
C GLN A 24 -7.02 3.65 28.24
N VAL A 25 -7.63 2.86 27.37
CA VAL A 25 -8.22 3.32 26.11
C VAL A 25 -9.65 2.80 26.06
N LEU A 26 -10.62 3.69 25.85
CA LEU A 26 -12.05 3.39 25.93
C LEU A 26 -12.75 3.83 24.64
N ALA A 27 -13.43 2.90 23.96
CA ALA A 27 -14.28 3.24 22.82
C ALA A 27 -15.62 3.79 23.32
N VAL A 28 -16.02 4.95 22.81
CA VAL A 28 -17.26 5.63 23.18
C VAL A 28 -18.22 5.57 22.00
N LYS A 29 -19.39 5.00 22.25
CA LYS A 29 -20.49 4.98 21.27
C LYS A 29 -21.14 6.35 21.21
N THR A 30 -21.55 6.74 20.01
CA THR A 30 -22.35 7.95 19.78
C THR A 30 -23.54 7.62 18.89
N GLY A 31 -24.48 8.55 18.79
CA GLY A 31 -25.57 8.47 17.82
C GLY A 31 -25.07 8.60 16.37
N LEU A 32 -25.98 8.56 15.42
CA LEU A 32 -25.64 8.84 14.02
C LEU A 32 -25.21 10.30 13.89
N ILE A 33 -24.06 10.52 13.25
CA ILE A 33 -23.59 11.84 12.85
C ILE A 33 -23.94 12.01 11.38
N LEU A 34 -24.67 13.07 11.06
CA LEU A 34 -25.16 13.41 9.74
C LEU A 34 -24.52 14.72 9.24
N PRO A 35 -24.63 15.02 7.93
CA PRO A 35 -24.22 16.31 7.41
C PRO A 35 -24.88 17.49 8.13
N HIS A 36 -24.06 18.51 8.44
CA HIS A 36 -24.42 19.74 9.14
C HIS A 36 -24.69 19.62 10.65
N ASP A 37 -24.42 18.47 11.26
CA ASP A 37 -24.53 18.31 12.72
C ASP A 37 -23.47 19.13 13.49
N ASP A 38 -23.83 19.57 14.71
CA ASP A 38 -22.88 20.16 15.67
C ASP A 38 -22.03 19.05 16.28
N ILE A 39 -20.87 18.80 15.66
CA ILE A 39 -19.93 17.77 16.12
C ILE A 39 -19.41 18.02 17.53
N ALA A 40 -19.23 19.29 17.92
CA ALA A 40 -18.75 19.65 19.25
C ALA A 40 -19.80 19.31 20.33
N ALA A 41 -21.07 19.62 20.08
CA ALA A 41 -22.17 19.20 20.95
C ALA A 41 -22.27 17.68 21.05
N THR A 42 -22.18 17.00 19.90
CA THR A 42 -22.35 15.54 19.81
C THR A 42 -21.26 14.82 20.59
N VAL A 43 -19.99 15.22 20.41
CA VAL A 43 -18.87 14.64 21.15
C VAL A 43 -18.99 14.94 22.65
N ALA A 44 -19.30 16.18 23.02
CA ALA A 44 -19.44 16.56 24.42
C ALA A 44 -20.56 15.80 25.15
N GLU A 45 -21.67 15.51 24.46
CA GLU A 45 -22.74 14.66 24.99
C GLU A 45 -22.28 13.20 25.13
N ALA A 46 -21.64 12.65 24.09
CA ALA A 46 -21.20 11.26 24.08
C ALA A 46 -20.21 10.92 25.21
N VAL A 47 -19.34 11.86 25.56
CA VAL A 47 -18.33 11.66 26.62
C VAL A 47 -18.80 12.09 28.01
N ARG A 48 -20.01 12.67 28.12
CA ARG A 48 -20.53 13.20 29.39
C ARG A 48 -20.65 12.08 30.43
N GLY A 49 -20.11 12.34 31.63
CA GLY A 49 -20.12 11.38 32.74
C GLY A 49 -19.09 10.25 32.63
N ILE A 50 -18.32 10.21 31.55
CA ILE A 50 -17.25 9.22 31.32
C ILE A 50 -15.87 9.90 31.36
N VAL A 51 -15.75 11.10 30.78
CA VAL A 51 -14.49 11.84 30.65
C VAL A 51 -13.96 12.39 31.97
N GLU A 52 -12.64 12.38 32.13
CA GLU A 52 -11.90 12.89 33.29
C GLU A 52 -10.86 13.94 32.89
N ASP A 53 -10.40 14.73 33.87
CA ASP A 53 -9.37 15.74 33.65
C ASP A 53 -8.06 15.10 33.18
N GLY A 54 -7.46 15.63 32.12
CA GLY A 54 -6.25 15.10 31.49
C GLY A 54 -6.47 13.94 30.50
N ASP A 55 -7.72 13.56 30.22
CA ASP A 55 -8.02 12.64 29.11
C ASP A 55 -7.68 13.29 27.75
N ILE A 56 -7.35 12.45 26.78
CA ILE A 56 -7.30 12.82 25.35
C ILE A 56 -8.54 12.22 24.69
N VAL A 57 -9.40 13.07 24.15
CA VAL A 57 -10.59 12.68 23.39
C VAL A 57 -10.23 12.62 21.92
N CYS A 58 -10.13 11.40 21.40
CA CYS A 58 -9.83 11.13 20.01
C CYS A 58 -11.13 10.99 19.21
N VAL A 59 -11.28 11.71 18.11
CA VAL A 59 -12.46 11.66 17.23
C VAL A 59 -11.97 11.37 15.80
N THR A 60 -12.58 10.41 15.11
CA THR A 60 -12.19 10.10 13.72
C THR A 60 -12.51 11.27 12.80
N GLU A 61 -11.58 11.56 11.91
CA GLU A 61 -11.70 12.49 10.79
C GLU A 61 -12.94 12.22 9.94
N ALA A 62 -13.35 10.95 9.83
CA ALA A 62 -14.47 10.53 9.01
C ALA A 62 -15.79 11.15 9.45
N VAL A 63 -16.03 11.26 10.77
CA VAL A 63 -17.27 11.83 11.30
C VAL A 63 -17.21 13.35 11.35
N VAL A 64 -16.03 13.93 11.55
CA VAL A 64 -15.82 15.38 11.50
C VAL A 64 -16.06 15.88 10.07
N ALA A 65 -15.48 15.23 9.07
CA ALA A 65 -15.70 15.56 7.67
C ALA A 65 -17.18 15.43 7.29
N ARG A 66 -17.85 14.37 7.79
CA ARG A 66 -19.28 14.16 7.57
C ARG A 66 -20.11 15.28 8.16
N SER A 67 -19.91 15.67 9.42
CA SER A 67 -20.67 16.76 10.05
C SER A 67 -20.44 18.10 9.35
N GLN A 68 -19.25 18.30 8.79
CA GLN A 68 -18.92 19.48 7.97
C GLN A 68 -19.45 19.41 6.53
N ASN A 69 -20.17 18.34 6.15
CA ASN A 69 -20.67 18.11 4.80
C ASN A 69 -19.57 18.18 3.72
N ARG A 70 -18.40 17.58 4.00
CA ARG A 70 -17.21 17.59 3.13
C ARG A 70 -17.31 16.53 2.03
N TYR A 71 -18.05 16.82 0.97
CA TYR A 71 -18.20 15.95 -0.19
C TYR A 71 -17.82 16.64 -1.49
N LEU A 72 -17.36 15.85 -2.46
CA LEU A 72 -16.98 16.31 -3.80
C LEU A 72 -17.36 15.24 -4.82
N SER A 73 -18.03 15.63 -5.91
CA SER A 73 -18.33 14.70 -7.01
C SER A 73 -17.14 14.50 -7.94
N CYS A 74 -17.10 13.37 -8.64
CA CYS A 74 -16.12 13.10 -9.69
C CYS A 74 -16.19 14.16 -10.82
N GLU A 75 -17.38 14.66 -11.13
CA GLU A 75 -17.60 15.71 -12.13
C GLU A 75 -16.92 17.02 -11.70
N GLU A 76 -17.18 17.49 -10.47
CA GLU A 76 -16.56 18.71 -9.93
C GLU A 76 -15.03 18.57 -9.84
N LEU A 77 -14.54 17.40 -9.42
CA LEU A 77 -13.11 17.13 -9.38
C LEU A 77 -12.50 17.09 -10.79
N ALA A 78 -13.19 16.52 -11.77
CA ALA A 78 -12.71 16.45 -13.14
C ALA A 78 -12.57 17.83 -13.78
N GLU A 79 -13.53 18.74 -13.53
CA GLU A 79 -13.44 20.14 -13.94
C GLU A 79 -12.23 20.84 -13.32
N GLN A 80 -12.00 20.65 -12.01
CA GLN A 80 -10.84 21.21 -11.33
C GLN A 80 -9.52 20.65 -11.87
N VAL A 81 -9.42 19.33 -12.09
CA VAL A 81 -8.23 18.70 -12.69
C VAL A 81 -7.97 19.26 -14.08
N LYS A 82 -9.02 19.42 -14.89
CA LYS A 82 -8.89 20.02 -16.23
C LYS A 82 -8.31 21.43 -16.15
N ASP A 83 -8.78 22.26 -15.24
CA ASP A 83 -8.32 23.64 -15.08
C ASP A 83 -6.88 23.70 -14.52
N ILE A 84 -6.57 22.90 -13.51
CA ILE A 84 -5.23 22.82 -12.88
C ILE A 84 -4.14 22.49 -13.90
N PHE A 85 -4.44 21.57 -14.81
CA PHE A 85 -3.49 21.11 -15.83
C PHE A 85 -3.63 21.83 -17.18
N GLY A 86 -4.68 22.64 -17.38
CA GLY A 86 -4.98 23.29 -18.66
C GLY A 86 -5.29 22.29 -19.79
N LEU A 87 -6.01 21.20 -19.46
CA LEU A 87 -6.19 20.07 -20.37
C LEU A 87 -7.10 20.41 -21.56
N LYS A 88 -6.79 19.77 -22.68
CA LYS A 88 -7.58 19.81 -23.90
C LYS A 88 -8.23 18.45 -24.14
N PRO A 89 -9.26 18.37 -25.00
CA PRO A 89 -9.77 17.08 -25.45
C PRO A 89 -8.64 16.18 -25.95
N LYS A 90 -8.69 14.89 -25.56
CA LYS A 90 -7.68 13.89 -25.90
C LYS A 90 -6.32 14.06 -25.20
N SER A 91 -6.24 14.84 -24.11
CA SER A 91 -5.00 14.96 -23.33
C SER A 91 -4.58 13.64 -22.68
N THR A 92 -3.28 13.47 -22.47
CA THR A 92 -2.68 12.30 -21.84
C THR A 92 -2.16 12.65 -20.46
N LEU A 93 -2.65 11.96 -19.42
CA LEU A 93 -2.19 12.11 -18.04
C LEU A 93 -1.45 10.86 -17.57
N ALA A 94 -0.39 11.05 -16.80
CA ALA A 94 0.25 9.97 -16.06
C ALA A 94 -0.14 10.05 -14.57
N VAL A 95 -0.57 8.92 -14.00
CA VAL A 95 -0.79 8.73 -12.57
C VAL A 95 0.33 7.85 -12.05
N VAL A 96 1.19 8.41 -11.21
CA VAL A 96 2.41 7.75 -10.73
C VAL A 96 2.23 7.33 -9.28
N TYR A 97 2.46 6.04 -9.05
CA TYR A 97 2.48 5.37 -7.74
C TYR A 97 1.25 5.62 -6.86
N PRO A 98 0.02 5.46 -7.40
CA PRO A 98 -1.16 5.53 -6.57
C PRO A 98 -1.21 4.38 -5.58
N ILE A 99 -1.82 4.63 -4.41
CA ILE A 99 -2.24 3.56 -3.51
C ILE A 99 -3.21 2.64 -4.27
N ALA A 100 -2.99 1.33 -4.18
CA ALA A 100 -3.83 0.31 -4.79
C ALA A 100 -5.06 0.06 -3.91
N SER A 101 -6.09 0.89 -4.09
CA SER A 101 -7.29 0.87 -3.26
C SER A 101 -8.54 1.28 -4.02
N ARG A 102 -9.56 0.43 -3.96
CA ARG A 102 -10.90 0.75 -4.46
C ARG A 102 -11.52 1.93 -3.70
N ASN A 103 -11.25 2.02 -2.40
CA ASN A 103 -11.89 2.98 -1.50
C ASN A 103 -11.21 4.35 -1.57
N ARG A 104 -9.87 4.39 -1.60
CA ARG A 104 -9.11 5.64 -1.54
C ARG A 104 -8.88 6.29 -2.90
N PHE A 105 -8.77 5.51 -3.98
CA PHE A 105 -8.23 6.04 -5.23
C PHE A 105 -9.11 5.84 -6.48
N ALA A 106 -10.01 4.84 -6.50
CA ALA A 106 -10.80 4.55 -7.71
C ALA A 106 -11.60 5.76 -8.22
N LEU A 107 -12.28 6.50 -7.35
CA LEU A 107 -13.05 7.68 -7.78
C LEU A 107 -12.17 8.89 -8.12
N VAL A 108 -11.00 9.02 -7.50
CA VAL A 108 -9.99 10.03 -7.90
C VAL A 108 -9.50 9.73 -9.31
N LEU A 109 -9.17 8.46 -9.60
CA LEU A 109 -8.77 8.02 -10.93
C LEU A 109 -9.90 8.23 -11.96
N LYS A 110 -11.15 7.96 -11.60
CA LYS A 110 -12.32 8.21 -12.44
C LYS A 110 -12.39 9.69 -12.84
N ALA A 111 -12.25 10.61 -11.90
CA ALA A 111 -12.25 12.04 -12.17
C ALA A 111 -11.07 12.48 -13.07
N ILE A 112 -9.87 11.95 -12.83
CA ILE A 112 -8.68 12.18 -13.68
C ILE A 112 -8.94 11.70 -15.12
N ALA A 113 -9.56 10.53 -15.29
CA ALA A 113 -9.92 9.99 -16.59
C ALA A 113 -10.98 10.84 -17.30
N MET A 114 -12.02 11.28 -16.57
CA MET A 114 -13.04 12.21 -17.10
C MET A 114 -12.40 13.53 -17.57
N ALA A 115 -11.45 14.08 -16.80
CA ALA A 115 -10.74 15.32 -17.13
C ALA A 115 -9.94 15.24 -18.43
N SER A 116 -9.51 14.04 -18.84
CA SER A 116 -8.81 13.82 -20.12
C SER A 116 -9.73 13.99 -21.35
N GLN A 117 -11.05 13.99 -21.15
CA GLN A 117 -12.07 14.14 -22.19
C GLN A 117 -11.85 13.20 -23.39
N GLY A 118 -11.79 11.90 -23.08
CA GLY A 118 -11.59 10.83 -24.06
C GLY A 118 -10.15 10.59 -24.47
N GLY A 119 -9.20 11.14 -23.71
CA GLY A 119 -7.77 10.96 -23.89
C GLY A 119 -7.25 9.66 -23.29
N ARG A 120 -6.05 9.73 -22.73
CA ARG A 120 -5.32 8.55 -22.24
C ARG A 120 -4.84 8.77 -20.81
N VAL A 121 -4.99 7.76 -19.96
CA VAL A 121 -4.46 7.75 -18.59
C VAL A 121 -3.51 6.58 -18.45
N ILE A 122 -2.26 6.91 -18.14
CA ILE A 122 -1.20 5.93 -17.87
C ILE A 122 -1.08 5.80 -16.35
N VAL A 123 -1.32 4.63 -15.80
CA VAL A 123 -1.08 4.33 -14.39
C VAL A 123 0.25 3.59 -14.25
N ALA A 124 1.17 4.15 -13.49
CA ALA A 124 2.41 3.48 -13.12
C ALA A 124 2.34 3.04 -11.66
N PHE A 125 2.36 1.74 -11.42
CA PHE A 125 2.52 1.18 -10.08
C PHE A 125 4.00 0.88 -9.77
N PRO A 126 4.43 1.01 -8.51
CA PRO A 126 5.71 0.47 -8.06
C PRO A 126 5.67 -1.07 -7.98
N VAL A 127 6.84 -1.69 -7.90
CA VAL A 127 7.00 -3.15 -7.81
C VAL A 127 7.69 -3.55 -6.50
N PRO A 128 7.14 -4.50 -5.72
CA PRO A 128 5.93 -5.29 -6.00
C PRO A 128 4.64 -4.72 -5.39
N ALA A 129 4.75 -3.67 -4.58
CA ALA A 129 3.67 -3.12 -3.77
C ALA A 129 3.73 -1.60 -3.73
N ASP A 130 2.59 -0.97 -3.46
CA ASP A 130 2.48 0.48 -3.24
C ASP A 130 3.20 0.94 -1.96
N GLU A 131 3.17 2.25 -1.68
CA GLU A 131 3.88 2.82 -0.51
C GLU A 131 3.37 2.34 0.85
N VAL A 132 2.13 1.82 0.92
CA VAL A 132 1.54 1.27 2.16
C VAL A 132 1.64 -0.25 2.22
N GLY A 133 2.13 -0.91 1.17
CA GLY A 133 2.39 -2.35 1.15
C GLY A 133 1.31 -3.19 0.48
N ASN A 134 0.31 -2.60 -0.20
CA ASN A 134 -0.63 -3.37 -1.00
C ASN A 134 0.10 -3.96 -2.20
N GLN A 135 0.14 -5.30 -2.28
CA GLN A 135 0.75 -5.99 -3.41
C GLN A 135 -0.06 -5.77 -4.69
N VAL A 136 0.61 -5.32 -5.75
CA VAL A 136 0.02 -5.06 -7.07
C VAL A 136 0.48 -6.05 -8.14
N ILE A 137 1.58 -6.76 -7.86
CA ILE A 137 2.12 -7.86 -8.67
C ILE A 137 2.88 -8.83 -7.77
N ASP A 138 2.86 -10.13 -8.08
CA ASP A 138 3.68 -11.11 -7.38
C ASP A 138 5.17 -10.73 -7.36
N ALA A 139 5.75 -10.70 -6.16
CA ALA A 139 7.10 -10.15 -5.95
C ALA A 139 8.20 -11.02 -6.57
N GLU A 140 8.07 -12.35 -6.47
CA GLU A 140 9.05 -13.27 -7.03
C GLU A 140 9.01 -13.23 -8.56
N LEU A 141 7.82 -13.30 -9.13
CA LEU A 141 7.60 -13.23 -10.57
C LEU A 141 8.12 -11.91 -11.14
N ALA A 142 7.80 -10.78 -10.52
CA ALA A 142 8.24 -9.47 -10.98
C ALA A 142 9.77 -9.35 -10.95
N ARG A 143 10.42 -9.81 -9.86
CA ARG A 143 11.88 -9.86 -9.73
C ARG A 143 12.52 -10.69 -10.83
N VAL A 144 12.02 -11.91 -11.06
CA VAL A 144 12.56 -12.80 -12.08
C VAL A 144 12.32 -12.22 -13.48
N ARG A 145 11.13 -11.69 -13.75
CA ARG A 145 10.78 -11.10 -15.03
C ARG A 145 11.69 -9.92 -15.39
N LEU A 146 11.82 -8.93 -14.50
CA LEU A 146 12.69 -7.77 -14.73
C LEU A 146 14.15 -8.21 -14.95
N GLY A 147 14.63 -9.19 -14.18
CA GLY A 147 15.95 -9.78 -14.38
C GLY A 147 16.13 -10.43 -15.76
N LEU A 148 15.14 -11.17 -16.24
CA LEU A 148 15.14 -11.78 -17.58
C LEU A 148 15.10 -10.72 -18.68
N LYS A 149 14.30 -9.65 -18.52
CA LYS A 149 14.22 -8.54 -19.50
C LYS A 149 15.54 -7.77 -19.58
N MET A 150 16.17 -7.48 -18.44
CA MET A 150 17.51 -6.90 -18.38
C MET A 150 18.54 -7.77 -19.11
N LEU A 151 18.53 -9.08 -18.85
CA LEU A 151 19.42 -10.01 -19.52
C LEU A 151 19.15 -10.09 -21.03
N TYR A 152 17.88 -10.12 -21.44
CA TYR A 152 17.49 -10.11 -22.85
C TYR A 152 18.04 -8.88 -23.58
N LYS A 153 17.90 -7.69 -22.98
CA LYS A 153 18.44 -6.45 -23.54
C LYS A 153 19.96 -6.52 -23.70
N HIS A 154 20.68 -6.91 -22.64
CA HIS A 154 22.14 -7.02 -22.68
C HIS A 154 22.62 -8.02 -23.75
N LEU A 155 22.02 -9.21 -23.80
CA LEU A 155 22.36 -10.23 -24.79
C LEU A 155 22.03 -9.78 -26.22
N SER A 156 20.89 -9.13 -26.42
CA SER A 156 20.47 -8.64 -27.73
C SER A 156 21.40 -7.54 -28.26
N SER A 157 21.85 -6.63 -27.38
CA SER A 157 22.84 -5.61 -27.72
C SER A 157 24.22 -6.22 -28.03
N ALA A 158 24.64 -7.25 -27.29
CA ALA A 158 25.92 -7.94 -27.48
C ALA A 158 25.92 -8.94 -28.66
N ARG A 159 24.73 -9.36 -29.13
CA ARG A 159 24.55 -10.39 -30.17
C ARG A 159 25.37 -10.12 -31.42
N GLY A 160 25.48 -8.85 -31.84
CA GLY A 160 26.20 -8.34 -33.01
C GLY A 160 26.99 -9.39 -33.80
N SER A 161 28.27 -9.57 -33.47
CA SER A 161 29.20 -10.52 -34.10
C SER A 161 29.34 -11.87 -33.39
N THR A 162 28.48 -12.17 -32.41
CA THR A 162 28.58 -13.38 -31.56
C THR A 162 27.33 -14.27 -31.68
N PRO A 163 27.22 -15.09 -32.75
CA PRO A 163 26.07 -15.97 -32.97
C PRO A 163 25.77 -16.94 -31.82
N TYR A 164 26.79 -17.31 -31.03
CA TYR A 164 26.64 -18.21 -29.88
C TYR A 164 25.69 -17.67 -28.80
N LEU A 165 25.56 -16.34 -28.69
CA LEU A 165 24.61 -15.71 -27.75
C LEU A 165 23.15 -16.03 -28.08
N ASN A 166 22.85 -16.48 -29.30
CA ASN A 166 21.50 -16.93 -29.65
C ASN A 166 21.02 -18.08 -28.76
N ILE A 167 21.91 -18.94 -28.26
CA ILE A 167 21.54 -20.04 -27.35
C ILE A 167 20.97 -19.49 -26.03
N LEU A 168 21.60 -18.45 -25.49
CA LEU A 168 21.14 -17.78 -24.26
C LEU A 168 19.89 -16.95 -24.52
N ILE A 169 19.85 -16.19 -25.63
CA ILE A 169 18.68 -15.39 -26.02
C ILE A 169 17.45 -16.29 -26.17
N ARG A 170 17.62 -17.47 -26.77
CA ARG A 170 16.58 -18.49 -26.92
C ARG A 170 16.01 -18.94 -25.58
N GLU A 171 16.87 -19.21 -24.59
CA GLU A 171 16.43 -19.61 -23.24
C GLU A 171 15.71 -18.46 -22.51
N VAL A 172 16.20 -17.22 -22.66
CA VAL A 172 15.56 -16.05 -22.04
C VAL A 172 14.19 -15.77 -22.68
N ILE A 173 14.08 -15.84 -24.01
CA ILE A 173 12.79 -15.70 -24.71
C ILE A 173 11.83 -16.82 -24.27
N ALA A 174 12.29 -18.08 -24.20
CA ALA A 174 11.46 -19.17 -23.70
C ALA A 174 10.94 -18.87 -22.29
N ALA A 175 11.80 -18.42 -21.37
CA ALA A 175 11.41 -18.08 -20.01
C ALA A 175 10.40 -16.91 -19.95
N LEU A 176 10.64 -15.83 -20.70
CA LEU A 176 9.73 -14.67 -20.76
C LEU A 176 8.36 -15.03 -21.35
N THR A 177 8.35 -15.81 -22.43
CA THR A 177 7.11 -16.31 -23.07
C THR A 177 6.37 -17.27 -22.15
N LEU A 178 7.07 -18.16 -21.44
CA LEU A 178 6.48 -19.05 -20.44
C LEU A 178 5.80 -18.27 -19.30
N GLN A 179 6.43 -17.21 -18.78
CA GLN A 179 5.77 -16.32 -17.81
C GLN A 179 4.51 -15.66 -18.36
N SER A 180 4.55 -15.21 -19.63
CA SER A 180 3.35 -14.67 -20.29
C SER A 180 2.23 -15.71 -20.46
N LEU A 181 2.56 -17.01 -20.43
CA LEU A 181 1.62 -18.13 -20.45
C LEU A 181 1.22 -18.63 -19.05
N GLY A 182 1.68 -17.98 -17.98
CA GLY A 182 1.34 -18.32 -16.59
C GLY A 182 2.26 -19.33 -15.90
N TYR A 183 3.41 -19.65 -16.49
CA TYR A 183 4.41 -20.50 -15.84
C TYR A 183 5.34 -19.66 -14.96
N SER A 184 5.68 -20.17 -13.78
CA SER A 184 6.69 -19.55 -12.92
C SER A 184 8.06 -20.14 -13.20
N ILE A 185 9.08 -19.29 -13.33
CA ILE A 185 10.47 -19.72 -13.56
C ILE A 185 11.16 -19.90 -12.20
N VAL A 186 11.41 -21.16 -11.83
CA VAL A 186 12.02 -21.53 -10.54
C VAL A 186 13.54 -21.50 -10.62
N GLY A 187 14.11 -21.86 -11.77
CA GLY A 187 15.56 -21.85 -11.98
C GLY A 187 15.93 -21.92 -13.46
N MET A 188 17.17 -21.52 -13.77
CA MET A 188 17.75 -21.61 -15.11
C MET A 188 19.23 -21.97 -14.99
N ARG A 189 19.63 -23.16 -15.47
CA ARG A 189 20.97 -23.72 -15.23
C ARG A 189 22.11 -22.80 -15.67
N LYS A 190 22.06 -22.27 -16.90
CA LYS A 190 23.15 -21.49 -17.50
C LYS A 190 23.19 -20.02 -17.06
N ILE A 191 22.11 -19.54 -16.41
CA ILE A 191 21.88 -18.11 -16.17
C ILE A 191 21.82 -17.81 -14.67
N LEU A 192 20.94 -18.52 -13.95
CA LEU A 192 20.71 -18.30 -12.52
C LEU A 192 21.63 -19.16 -11.64
N GLY A 193 22.35 -20.13 -12.22
CA GLY A 193 23.31 -20.99 -11.50
C GLY A 193 22.69 -22.00 -10.53
N SER A 194 21.36 -22.03 -10.41
CA SER A 194 20.59 -22.87 -9.48
C SER A 194 19.67 -23.90 -10.18
N GLY A 195 19.67 -23.97 -11.52
CA GLY A 195 18.75 -24.81 -12.29
C GLY A 195 19.29 -26.23 -12.58
N ILE A 196 18.42 -27.23 -12.44
CA ILE A 196 18.73 -28.65 -12.74
C ILE A 196 18.42 -28.97 -14.20
N ALA A 197 17.69 -28.13 -14.95
CA ALA A 197 17.50 -28.21 -16.40
C ALA A 197 17.86 -26.86 -17.07
N ASP A 198 17.84 -26.78 -18.40
CA ASP A 198 17.98 -25.47 -19.08
C ASP A 198 17.04 -24.43 -18.42
N ILE A 199 15.77 -24.81 -18.17
CA ILE A 199 14.81 -24.07 -17.33
C ILE A 199 14.07 -25.05 -16.41
N THR A 200 13.91 -24.70 -15.14
CA THR A 200 12.99 -25.39 -14.22
C THR A 200 11.77 -24.49 -14.01
N VAL A 201 10.58 -25.02 -14.29
CA VAL A 201 9.33 -24.25 -14.22
C VAL A 201 8.34 -24.87 -13.26
N ARG A 202 7.43 -24.04 -12.75
CA ARG A 202 6.18 -24.47 -12.15
C ARG A 202 5.05 -24.12 -13.13
N THR A 203 4.20 -25.09 -13.47
CA THR A 203 3.08 -24.88 -14.39
C THR A 203 1.97 -24.07 -13.70
N PRO A 204 0.99 -23.55 -14.46
CA PRO A 204 -0.16 -22.84 -13.88
C PRO A 204 -0.91 -23.66 -12.83
N GLU A 205 -0.90 -24.99 -12.94
CA GLU A 205 -1.51 -25.94 -12.00
C GLU A 205 -0.62 -26.23 -10.77
N GLY A 206 0.54 -25.59 -10.67
CA GLY A 206 1.46 -25.75 -9.54
C GLY A 206 2.46 -26.90 -9.66
N VAL A 207 2.46 -27.64 -10.78
CA VAL A 207 3.33 -28.81 -10.99
C VAL A 207 4.74 -28.38 -11.37
N LEU A 208 5.76 -28.90 -10.68
CA LEU A 208 7.15 -28.65 -11.03
C LEU A 208 7.56 -29.50 -12.23
N ALA A 209 8.32 -28.93 -13.17
CA ALA A 209 8.79 -29.61 -14.37
C ALA A 209 10.18 -29.12 -14.82
N PRO A 210 11.14 -30.02 -15.12
CA PRO A 210 12.29 -29.67 -15.93
C PRO A 210 11.88 -29.38 -17.38
N LEU A 211 12.49 -28.37 -17.98
CA LEU A 211 12.25 -27.94 -19.34
C LEU A 211 13.56 -27.77 -20.10
N GLU A 212 13.64 -28.41 -21.26
CA GLU A 212 14.77 -28.30 -22.19
C GLU A 212 14.38 -27.49 -23.42
N VAL A 213 15.19 -26.49 -23.76
CA VAL A 213 14.91 -25.56 -24.86
C VAL A 213 15.76 -25.91 -26.07
N THR A 214 15.17 -25.88 -27.26
CA THR A 214 15.84 -26.17 -28.52
C THR A 214 15.44 -25.19 -29.62
N PHE A 215 16.23 -25.12 -30.68
CA PHE A 215 15.82 -24.45 -31.92
C PHE A 215 15.02 -25.40 -32.82
N VAL A 216 15.45 -26.67 -32.93
CA VAL A 216 14.91 -27.63 -33.92
C VAL A 216 14.89 -29.08 -33.40
N GLU A 217 15.86 -29.48 -32.56
CA GLU A 217 16.00 -30.88 -32.07
C GLU A 217 15.01 -31.20 -30.93
N HIS A 218 13.71 -31.14 -31.19
CA HIS A 218 12.65 -31.37 -30.19
C HIS A 218 12.73 -32.74 -29.53
N GLU A 219 13.01 -33.79 -30.30
CA GLU A 219 13.11 -35.15 -29.76
C GLU A 219 14.27 -35.29 -28.77
N ARG A 220 15.42 -34.67 -29.06
CA ARG A 220 16.57 -34.68 -28.15
C ARG A 220 16.28 -33.88 -26.88
N ALA A 221 15.64 -32.73 -27.01
CA ALA A 221 15.21 -31.92 -25.87
C ALA A 221 14.24 -32.71 -24.96
N ALA A 222 13.27 -33.40 -25.56
CA ALA A 222 12.32 -34.24 -24.84
C ALA A 222 13.01 -35.39 -24.08
N ARG A 223 13.93 -36.13 -24.73
CA ARG A 223 14.70 -37.19 -24.05
C ARG A 223 15.46 -36.65 -22.84
N LYS A 224 16.19 -35.54 -23.02
CA LYS A 224 16.97 -34.93 -21.94
C LYS A 224 16.09 -34.41 -20.79
N ALA A 225 14.91 -33.84 -21.09
CA ALA A 225 13.97 -33.41 -20.06
C ALA A 225 13.41 -34.60 -19.26
N VAL A 226 13.14 -35.73 -19.91
CA VAL A 226 12.70 -36.98 -19.25
C VAL A 226 13.83 -37.58 -18.42
N GLU A 227 15.08 -37.58 -18.89
CA GLU A 227 16.25 -38.00 -18.10
C GLU A 227 16.39 -37.16 -16.83
N ILE A 228 16.29 -35.82 -16.93
CA ILE A 228 16.38 -34.93 -15.76
C ILE A 228 15.22 -35.16 -14.78
N LEU A 229 14.03 -35.50 -15.28
CA LEU A 229 12.88 -35.81 -14.43
C LEU A 229 13.14 -37.02 -13.50
N GLU A 230 13.96 -37.99 -13.91
CA GLU A 230 14.35 -39.13 -13.06
C GLU A 230 15.14 -38.68 -11.82
N ASP A 231 15.91 -37.60 -11.95
CA ASP A 231 16.70 -36.99 -10.88
C ASP A 231 15.92 -35.93 -10.07
N MET A 232 14.64 -35.69 -10.39
CA MET A 232 13.77 -34.69 -9.75
C MET A 232 12.49 -35.33 -9.21
N PRO A 233 12.53 -36.01 -8.03
CA PRO A 233 11.38 -36.76 -7.50
C PRO A 233 10.16 -35.89 -7.17
N GLU A 234 10.36 -34.59 -6.91
CA GLU A 234 9.30 -33.60 -6.69
C GLU A 234 8.64 -33.08 -7.99
N ALA A 235 9.20 -33.36 -9.17
CA ALA A 235 8.65 -32.94 -10.45
C ALA A 235 7.62 -33.96 -10.97
N GLY A 236 6.48 -33.45 -11.46
CA GLY A 236 5.36 -34.28 -11.90
C GLY A 236 5.34 -34.57 -13.41
N GLN A 237 6.09 -33.81 -14.20
CA GLN A 237 6.13 -33.91 -15.65
C GLN A 237 7.45 -33.35 -16.22
N ALA A 238 7.74 -33.65 -17.49
CA ALA A 238 8.90 -33.12 -18.21
C ALA A 238 8.43 -32.37 -19.47
N LEU A 239 9.07 -31.25 -19.78
CA LEU A 239 8.67 -30.38 -20.89
C LEU A 239 9.82 -30.18 -21.88
N ALA A 240 9.46 -30.00 -23.15
CA ALA A 240 10.40 -29.56 -24.19
C ALA A 240 9.84 -28.31 -24.88
N ALA A 241 10.69 -27.33 -25.16
CA ALA A 241 10.29 -26.11 -25.84
C ALA A 241 11.12 -25.85 -27.10
N GLY A 242 10.46 -25.52 -28.20
CA GLY A 242 11.09 -24.98 -29.41
C GLY A 242 10.95 -23.47 -29.48
N VAL A 243 12.03 -22.80 -29.84
CA VAL A 243 12.05 -21.34 -30.09
C VAL A 243 12.67 -21.09 -31.45
N ASP A 244 11.89 -20.53 -32.37
CA ASP A 244 12.37 -20.03 -33.66
C ASP A 244 12.52 -18.51 -33.58
N LEU A 245 13.76 -18.02 -33.52
CA LEU A 245 14.06 -16.58 -33.45
C LEU A 245 13.74 -15.83 -34.76
N GLY A 246 13.76 -16.53 -35.89
CA GLY A 246 13.51 -15.94 -37.21
C GLY A 246 12.01 -15.76 -37.46
N ARG A 247 11.24 -16.81 -37.21
CA ARG A 247 9.76 -16.79 -37.31
C ARG A 247 9.08 -16.15 -36.10
N LYS A 248 9.81 -15.99 -35.00
CA LYS A 248 9.32 -15.46 -33.72
C LYS A 248 8.23 -16.36 -33.13
N GLU A 249 8.46 -17.67 -33.18
CA GLU A 249 7.51 -18.69 -32.75
C GLU A 249 8.06 -19.47 -31.55
N PHE A 250 7.18 -19.77 -30.60
CA PHE A 250 7.42 -20.61 -29.44
C PHE A 250 6.43 -21.78 -29.46
N ALA A 251 6.93 -23.01 -29.23
CA ALA A 251 6.11 -24.21 -29.11
C ALA A 251 6.53 -25.01 -27.88
N LEU A 252 5.57 -25.37 -27.03
CA LEU A 252 5.77 -26.16 -25.81
C LEU A 252 5.14 -27.53 -25.97
N PHE A 253 5.85 -28.57 -25.54
CA PHE A 253 5.44 -29.96 -25.64
C PHE A 253 5.58 -30.67 -24.29
N ASP A 254 4.69 -31.64 -24.04
CA ASP A 254 4.93 -32.66 -23.02
C ASP A 254 5.99 -33.62 -23.55
N ALA A 255 7.10 -33.76 -22.83
CA ALA A 255 8.25 -34.52 -23.32
C ALA A 255 7.96 -36.02 -23.44
N ARG A 256 7.16 -36.61 -22.55
CA ARG A 256 6.84 -38.05 -22.59
C ARG A 256 5.91 -38.35 -23.75
N ARG A 257 4.82 -37.60 -23.88
CA ARG A 257 3.88 -37.71 -25.02
C ARG A 257 4.61 -37.52 -26.34
N TYR A 258 5.52 -36.53 -26.39
CA TYR A 258 6.34 -36.30 -27.57
C TYR A 258 7.12 -37.57 -27.95
N LEU A 259 7.80 -38.22 -27.01
CA LEU A 259 8.57 -39.45 -27.28
C LEU A 259 7.71 -40.67 -27.61
N GLU A 260 6.48 -40.72 -27.11
CA GLU A 260 5.48 -41.75 -27.43
C GLU A 260 4.85 -41.57 -28.82
N GLY A 261 5.18 -40.47 -29.52
CA GLY A 261 4.78 -40.21 -30.90
C GLY A 261 3.69 -39.14 -31.03
N ASP A 262 3.16 -38.64 -29.93
CA ASP A 262 2.22 -37.51 -29.91
C ASP A 262 2.99 -36.19 -29.99
N ARG A 263 3.07 -35.64 -31.20
CA ARG A 263 3.84 -34.43 -31.50
C ARG A 263 2.99 -33.15 -31.39
N GLU A 264 1.79 -33.20 -30.81
CA GLU A 264 0.95 -32.01 -30.66
C GLU A 264 1.51 -31.07 -29.58
N PRO A 265 1.66 -29.76 -29.87
CA PRO A 265 2.10 -28.80 -28.87
C PRO A 265 1.01 -28.54 -27.83
N LEU A 266 1.41 -28.49 -26.54
CA LEU A 266 0.57 -27.99 -25.45
C LEU A 266 0.19 -26.52 -25.66
N ARG A 267 1.14 -25.73 -26.19
CA ARG A 267 1.00 -24.32 -26.55
C ARG A 267 1.86 -24.01 -27.77
N GLN A 268 1.33 -23.23 -28.70
CA GLN A 268 2.09 -22.66 -29.81
C GLN A 268 1.67 -21.19 -29.97
N VAL A 269 2.62 -20.28 -29.81
CA VAL A 269 2.36 -18.83 -29.84
C VAL A 269 3.45 -18.10 -30.60
N SER A 270 3.11 -16.96 -31.20
CA SER A 270 4.12 -16.00 -31.65
C SER A 270 4.48 -15.05 -30.51
N PHE A 271 5.76 -14.82 -30.29
CA PHE A 271 6.25 -13.81 -29.36
C PHE A 271 6.57 -12.48 -30.04
N ALA A 272 6.24 -12.32 -31.33
CA ALA A 272 6.60 -11.15 -32.12
C ALA A 272 6.10 -9.82 -31.52
N GLU A 273 4.86 -9.81 -31.04
CA GLU A 273 4.21 -8.64 -30.43
C GLU A 273 4.76 -8.32 -29.03
N GLN A 274 5.40 -9.30 -28.38
CA GLN A 274 5.95 -9.15 -27.02
C GLN A 274 7.40 -8.67 -27.02
N LEU A 275 8.11 -8.72 -28.16
CA LEU A 275 9.54 -8.39 -28.21
C LEU A 275 9.85 -6.94 -27.81
N SER A 276 8.97 -5.99 -28.14
CA SER A 276 9.11 -4.60 -27.69
C SER A 276 9.03 -4.51 -26.17
N ALA A 277 8.01 -5.14 -25.59
CA ALA A 277 7.85 -5.22 -24.16
C ALA A 277 9.06 -5.91 -23.51
N PHE A 278 9.53 -7.04 -24.03
CA PHE A 278 10.71 -7.77 -23.53
C PHE A 278 11.98 -6.91 -23.50
N ALA A 279 12.13 -5.97 -24.43
CA ALA A 279 13.27 -5.07 -24.51
C ALA A 279 13.22 -3.92 -23.47
N GLU A 280 12.07 -3.66 -22.86
CA GLU A 280 11.92 -2.66 -21.79
C GLU A 280 12.23 -3.30 -20.42
N GLU A 281 13.47 -3.17 -19.97
CA GLU A 281 14.01 -3.93 -18.84
C GLU A 281 13.54 -3.48 -17.45
N GLU A 282 13.05 -2.25 -17.34
CA GLU A 282 12.60 -1.68 -16.05
C GLU A 282 11.06 -1.63 -15.91
N VAL A 283 10.33 -2.05 -16.95
CA VAL A 283 8.88 -1.92 -17.02
C VAL A 283 8.26 -3.30 -17.18
N ILE A 284 7.18 -3.60 -16.49
CA ILE A 284 6.27 -4.69 -16.84
C ILE A 284 4.96 -4.03 -17.28
N HIS A 285 4.54 -4.26 -18.51
CA HIS A 285 3.24 -3.80 -19.01
C HIS A 285 2.14 -4.74 -18.52
N GLY A 286 1.00 -4.20 -18.11
CA GLY A 286 -0.11 -5.02 -17.59
C GLY A 286 -0.62 -6.09 -18.56
N ARG A 287 -0.42 -5.91 -19.88
CA ARG A 287 -0.78 -6.86 -20.94
C ARG A 287 0.20 -8.02 -21.12
N GLU A 288 1.37 -7.96 -20.49
CA GLU A 288 2.43 -8.96 -20.66
C GLU A 288 2.16 -10.29 -19.97
N LEU A 289 1.33 -10.27 -18.93
CA LEU A 289 1.18 -11.38 -17.98
C LEU A 289 -0.31 -11.72 -17.80
N PRO A 290 -0.60 -12.96 -17.39
CA PRO A 290 -1.97 -13.38 -17.13
C PRO A 290 -2.54 -12.69 -15.88
N ASN A 291 -3.86 -12.78 -15.67
CA ASN A 291 -4.53 -11.96 -14.65
C ASN A 291 -4.17 -12.38 -13.22
N GLU A 292 -3.93 -13.67 -13.01
CA GLU A 292 -3.73 -14.30 -11.71
C GLU A 292 -2.51 -13.72 -10.96
N VAL A 293 -1.50 -13.21 -11.69
CA VAL A 293 -0.27 -12.69 -11.10
C VAL A 293 -0.40 -11.27 -10.52
N PHE A 294 -1.51 -10.59 -10.83
CA PHE A 294 -1.81 -9.23 -10.36
C PHE A 294 -2.81 -9.22 -9.20
N CYS A 295 -3.40 -10.37 -8.87
CA CYS A 295 -4.34 -10.47 -7.77
C CYS A 295 -3.62 -10.23 -6.45
N HIS A 296 -4.17 -9.31 -5.65
CA HIS A 296 -3.72 -9.10 -4.29
C HIS A 296 -3.97 -10.39 -3.46
N PRO A 297 -2.98 -10.88 -2.67
CA PRO A 297 -3.05 -12.19 -2.01
C PRO A 297 -4.18 -12.32 -0.99
N ILE A 298 -4.61 -11.19 -0.41
CA ILE A 298 -5.65 -11.14 0.63
C ILE A 298 -7.03 -10.83 0.04
N THR A 299 -7.17 -9.70 -0.65
CA THR A 299 -8.46 -9.24 -1.18
C THR A 299 -8.89 -9.94 -2.46
N GLY A 300 -7.97 -10.59 -3.18
CA GLY A 300 -8.20 -11.21 -4.49
C GLY A 300 -8.44 -10.21 -5.62
N ILE A 301 -8.28 -8.91 -5.36
CA ILE A 301 -8.52 -7.84 -6.35
C ILE A 301 -7.30 -7.69 -7.25
N ASP A 302 -7.53 -7.67 -8.56
CA ASP A 302 -6.57 -7.21 -9.57
C ASP A 302 -6.74 -5.69 -9.78
N TYR A 303 -5.87 -4.90 -9.17
CA TYR A 303 -5.95 -3.44 -9.22
C TYR A 303 -5.65 -2.86 -10.60
N ARG A 304 -4.84 -3.54 -11.42
CA ARG A 304 -4.61 -3.17 -12.83
C ARG A 304 -5.93 -3.24 -13.60
N ARG A 305 -6.67 -4.33 -13.44
CA ARG A 305 -7.97 -4.51 -14.07
C ARG A 305 -8.99 -3.50 -13.54
N LEU A 306 -9.12 -3.37 -12.23
CA LEU A 306 -10.03 -2.41 -11.60
C LEU A 306 -9.80 -0.99 -12.14
N TYR A 307 -8.54 -0.54 -12.19
CA TYR A 307 -8.21 0.82 -12.61
C TYR A 307 -8.43 1.00 -14.11
N SER A 308 -8.12 -0.02 -14.91
CA SER A 308 -8.39 -0.01 -16.35
C SER A 308 -9.89 0.08 -16.66
N GLU A 309 -10.73 -0.67 -15.93
CA GLU A 309 -12.20 -0.61 -16.05
C GLU A 309 -12.72 0.78 -15.65
N VAL A 310 -12.27 1.33 -14.52
CA VAL A 310 -12.64 2.68 -14.08
C VAL A 310 -12.29 3.76 -15.12
N ILE A 311 -11.10 3.69 -15.73
CA ILE A 311 -10.66 4.64 -16.76
C ILE A 311 -11.54 4.52 -18.02
N GLN A 312 -11.86 3.29 -18.44
CA GLN A 312 -12.69 3.02 -19.61
C GLN A 312 -14.14 3.48 -19.41
N GLU A 313 -14.72 3.24 -18.23
CA GLU A 313 -16.05 3.72 -17.85
C GLU A 313 -16.14 5.25 -17.86
N ALA A 314 -15.04 5.93 -17.50
CA ALA A 314 -14.89 7.39 -17.59
C ALA A 314 -14.65 7.90 -19.04
N GLY A 315 -14.58 6.98 -20.02
CA GLY A 315 -14.46 7.31 -21.44
C GLY A 315 -13.04 7.51 -21.96
N ALA A 316 -12.00 7.19 -21.18
CA ALA A 316 -10.60 7.34 -21.57
C ALA A 316 -9.92 5.99 -21.86
N GLN A 317 -8.77 6.02 -22.55
CA GLN A 317 -7.92 4.84 -22.72
C GLN A 317 -7.03 4.66 -21.48
N GLY A 318 -7.08 3.48 -20.86
CA GLY A 318 -6.22 3.12 -19.74
C GLY A 318 -5.03 2.27 -20.16
N ASP A 319 -3.83 2.63 -19.71
CA ASP A 319 -2.65 1.77 -19.74
C ASP A 319 -2.08 1.64 -18.34
N VAL A 320 -1.73 0.43 -17.94
CA VAL A 320 -1.12 0.16 -16.64
C VAL A 320 0.25 -0.45 -16.83
N ILE A 321 1.24 0.14 -16.18
CA ILE A 321 2.61 -0.37 -16.13
C ILE A 321 3.08 -0.53 -14.69
N PHE A 322 4.07 -1.38 -14.49
CA PHE A 322 4.70 -1.65 -13.21
C PHE A 322 6.20 -1.38 -13.34
N THR A 323 6.72 -0.44 -12.54
CA THR A 323 8.11 0.04 -12.65
C THR A 323 8.56 0.71 -11.35
N ASN A 324 9.80 0.47 -10.93
CA ASN A 324 10.44 1.22 -9.82
C ASN A 324 11.14 2.50 -10.28
N ASN A 325 11.14 2.76 -11.59
CA ASN A 325 11.57 4.02 -12.18
C ASN A 325 10.31 4.84 -12.58
N PRO A 326 9.93 5.88 -11.80
CA PRO A 326 8.70 6.63 -12.07
C PRO A 326 8.76 7.43 -13.38
N LEU A 327 9.97 7.70 -13.89
CA LEU A 327 10.18 8.51 -15.09
C LEU A 327 9.84 7.75 -16.38
N LYS A 328 9.65 6.44 -16.30
CA LYS A 328 9.26 5.60 -17.45
C LYS A 328 7.96 6.02 -18.11
N VAL A 329 7.11 6.77 -17.41
CA VAL A 329 5.91 7.36 -18.00
C VAL A 329 6.22 8.31 -19.18
N TYR A 330 7.41 8.93 -19.23
CA TYR A 330 7.84 9.77 -20.35
C TYR A 330 8.17 8.97 -21.62
N GLU A 331 8.51 7.68 -21.49
CA GLU A 331 8.79 6.81 -22.64
C GLU A 331 7.50 6.30 -23.29
N LEU A 332 6.34 6.49 -22.64
CA LEU A 332 5.05 6.02 -23.12
C LEU A 332 4.31 7.03 -24.01
N GLY A 333 4.95 8.14 -24.37
CA GLY A 333 4.43 9.14 -25.29
C GLY A 333 4.38 10.54 -24.68
N TYR A 334 3.73 11.46 -25.40
CA TYR A 334 3.54 12.81 -24.91
C TYR A 334 2.58 12.84 -23.72
N LEU A 335 2.95 13.58 -22.68
CA LEU A 335 2.13 13.78 -21.48
C LEU A 335 1.73 15.26 -21.42
N ASP A 336 0.48 15.53 -21.05
CA ASP A 336 -0.04 16.87 -20.75
C ASP A 336 0.06 17.20 -19.25
N GLY A 337 0.19 16.18 -18.39
CA GLY A 337 0.28 16.35 -16.95
C GLY A 337 0.63 15.06 -16.21
N ILE A 338 1.16 15.23 -14.99
CA ILE A 338 1.52 14.13 -14.10
C ILE A 338 0.83 14.34 -12.75
N VAL A 339 0.10 13.32 -12.30
CA VAL A 339 -0.49 13.21 -10.97
C VAL A 339 0.34 12.24 -10.16
N LEU A 340 0.83 12.68 -9.00
CA LEU A 340 1.51 11.84 -8.02
C LEU A 340 0.47 11.29 -7.05
N GLY A 341 0.23 9.99 -7.12
CA GLY A 341 -0.79 9.29 -6.32
C GLY A 341 -0.28 8.77 -4.97
N GLU A 342 1.03 8.89 -4.70
CA GLU A 342 1.60 8.63 -3.38
C GLU A 342 1.04 9.64 -2.37
N VAL A 343 0.79 9.18 -1.15
CA VAL A 343 0.41 10.03 -0.02
C VAL A 343 1.67 10.47 0.72
N HIS A 344 2.57 9.56 1.10
CA HIS A 344 3.67 9.88 2.01
C HIS A 344 4.91 10.42 1.28
N ASN A 345 5.29 9.80 0.17
CA ASN A 345 6.51 10.16 -0.57
C ASN A 345 6.28 11.23 -1.63
N ARG A 346 5.09 11.86 -1.65
CA ARG A 346 4.64 12.77 -2.72
C ARG A 346 5.55 13.96 -2.98
N GLN A 347 6.13 14.56 -1.93
CA GLN A 347 7.01 15.72 -2.06
C GLN A 347 8.38 15.33 -2.62
N GLU A 348 8.98 14.24 -2.11
CA GLU A 348 10.22 13.70 -2.66
C GLU A 348 10.06 13.30 -4.13
N ARG A 349 8.92 12.67 -4.47
CA ARG A 349 8.62 12.29 -5.85
C ARG A 349 8.45 13.52 -6.75
N ARG A 350 7.79 14.57 -6.26
CA ARG A 350 7.65 15.84 -6.98
C ARG A 350 9.01 16.46 -7.26
N ASP A 351 9.87 16.54 -6.25
CA ASP A 351 11.22 17.09 -6.38
C ASP A 351 12.05 16.33 -7.42
N LEU A 352 11.93 14.99 -7.47
CA LEU A 352 12.56 14.17 -8.51
C LEU A 352 12.14 14.58 -9.92
N PHE A 353 10.83 14.71 -10.19
CA PHE A 353 10.34 15.10 -11.52
C PHE A 353 10.77 16.52 -11.90
N LEU A 354 10.73 17.47 -10.95
CA LEU A 354 11.15 18.85 -11.19
C LEU A 354 12.66 18.96 -11.43
N ALA A 355 13.48 18.25 -10.65
CA ALA A 355 14.93 18.23 -10.80
C ALA A 355 15.38 17.68 -12.16
N LEU A 356 14.59 16.77 -12.73
CA LEU A 356 14.84 16.17 -14.05
C LEU A 356 14.14 16.90 -15.20
N GLY A 357 13.64 18.11 -14.94
CA GLY A 357 13.20 19.04 -15.97
C GLY A 357 11.82 18.74 -16.54
N ALA A 358 10.90 18.20 -15.73
CA ALA A 358 9.50 18.04 -16.12
C ALA A 358 8.95 19.34 -16.77
N LYS A 359 8.54 19.23 -18.03
CA LYS A 359 8.00 20.36 -18.83
C LYS A 359 6.49 20.50 -18.76
N VAL A 360 5.84 19.58 -18.04
CA VAL A 360 4.39 19.54 -17.84
C VAL A 360 4.08 19.73 -16.36
N PRO A 361 2.87 20.18 -15.99
CA PRO A 361 2.50 20.29 -14.59
C PRO A 361 2.62 18.94 -13.88
N VAL A 362 3.23 18.95 -12.69
CA VAL A 362 3.34 17.80 -11.78
C VAL A 362 2.60 18.18 -10.51
N LYS A 363 1.56 17.41 -10.17
CA LYS A 363 0.66 17.72 -9.04
C LYS A 363 0.50 16.54 -8.11
N THR A 364 0.47 16.82 -6.82
CA THR A 364 0.16 15.86 -5.78
C THR A 364 -1.34 15.86 -5.46
N LEU A 365 -1.85 14.83 -4.78
CA LEU A 365 -3.28 14.71 -4.47
C LEU A 365 -3.83 15.85 -3.60
N ASP A 366 -2.99 16.47 -2.76
CA ASP A 366 -3.33 17.64 -1.96
C ASP A 366 -3.46 18.94 -2.78
N GLU A 367 -3.02 18.93 -4.03
CA GLU A 367 -3.23 20.03 -4.98
C GLU A 367 -4.45 19.81 -5.89
N LEU A 368 -5.12 18.65 -5.82
CA LEU A 368 -6.31 18.35 -6.62
C LEU A 368 -7.54 18.44 -5.73
N GLY A 369 -8.48 19.34 -6.01
CA GLY A 369 -9.65 19.55 -5.15
C GLY A 369 -9.50 20.75 -4.22
N PRO A 370 -10.44 20.92 -3.27
CA PRO A 370 -10.45 22.07 -2.38
C PRO A 370 -9.35 22.00 -1.30
N SER A 371 -8.70 23.14 -1.06
CA SER A 371 -7.75 23.37 0.04
C SER A 371 -8.38 23.02 1.41
N PRO A 372 -7.57 22.63 2.43
CA PRO A 372 -6.11 22.46 2.40
C PRO A 372 -5.63 21.07 1.99
N TRP A 373 -6.55 20.12 1.84
CA TRP A 373 -6.21 18.71 1.65
C TRP A 373 -6.40 18.21 0.21
N GLY A 374 -7.06 18.98 -0.66
CA GLY A 374 -7.47 18.48 -1.96
C GLY A 374 -8.25 17.17 -1.81
N VAL A 375 -7.77 16.11 -2.46
CA VAL A 375 -8.29 14.74 -2.36
C VAL A 375 -7.33 13.78 -1.66
N ILE A 376 -6.26 14.29 -1.04
CA ILE A 376 -5.39 13.46 -0.20
C ILE A 376 -6.19 12.94 0.99
N GLY A 377 -6.11 11.63 1.27
CA GLY A 377 -6.94 11.00 2.31
C GLY A 377 -8.45 11.05 2.02
N SER A 378 -8.88 11.36 0.80
CA SER A 378 -10.30 11.22 0.45
C SER A 378 -10.72 9.75 0.42
N ASN A 379 -12.03 9.51 0.48
CA ASN A 379 -12.57 8.17 0.50
C ASN A 379 -13.88 8.08 -0.29
N VAL A 380 -14.25 6.90 -0.79
CA VAL A 380 -15.54 6.69 -1.45
C VAL A 380 -16.68 6.93 -0.45
N SER A 381 -17.61 7.81 -0.79
CA SER A 381 -18.87 7.98 -0.06
C SER A 381 -20.03 7.30 -0.77
N ASP A 382 -20.14 7.48 -2.09
CA ASP A 382 -21.15 6.85 -2.93
C ASP A 382 -20.48 6.49 -4.25
N TYR A 383 -20.22 5.21 -4.46
CA TYR A 383 -19.48 4.73 -5.65
C TYR A 383 -20.30 4.92 -6.93
N GLU A 384 -21.61 4.68 -6.87
CA GLU A 384 -22.50 4.76 -8.04
C GLU A 384 -22.66 6.21 -8.50
N LYS A 385 -22.83 7.13 -7.56
CA LYS A 385 -22.94 8.57 -7.86
C LYS A 385 -21.58 9.27 -8.02
N GLY A 386 -20.47 8.57 -7.81
CA GLY A 386 -19.14 9.16 -7.92
C GLY A 386 -18.87 10.24 -6.87
N ILE A 387 -19.30 10.05 -5.62
CA ILE A 387 -19.10 11.02 -4.54
C ILE A 387 -17.94 10.60 -3.64
N LEU A 388 -16.97 11.49 -3.50
CA LEU A 388 -15.86 11.42 -2.55
C LEU A 388 -16.24 12.14 -1.26
N LYS A 389 -15.84 11.57 -0.13
CA LYS A 389 -15.76 12.26 1.17
C LYS A 389 -14.34 12.77 1.34
N LEU A 390 -14.20 14.06 1.61
CA LEU A 390 -12.90 14.72 1.80
C LEU A 390 -12.50 14.73 3.28
N LEU A 391 -11.24 15.09 3.55
CA LEU A 391 -10.80 15.35 4.92
C LEU A 391 -11.46 16.63 5.49
N PRO A 392 -11.50 16.76 6.85
CA PRO A 392 -11.98 17.96 7.52
C PRO A 392 -11.25 19.22 7.07
N GLU A 393 -11.96 20.33 6.92
CA GLU A 393 -11.39 21.60 6.44
C GLU A 393 -10.44 22.24 7.47
N ASP A 394 -10.93 22.45 8.70
CA ASP A 394 -10.16 22.97 9.84
C ASP A 394 -10.23 21.99 11.01
N ALA A 395 -9.42 20.93 10.92
CA ALA A 395 -9.39 19.86 11.91
C ALA A 395 -8.90 20.37 13.29
N ASP A 396 -7.90 21.24 13.31
CA ASP A 396 -7.37 21.89 14.52
C ASP A 396 -8.42 22.78 15.19
N GLY A 397 -9.05 23.67 14.43
CA GLY A 397 -10.11 24.53 14.96
C GLY A 397 -11.31 23.72 15.47
N THR A 398 -11.65 22.62 14.80
CA THR A 398 -12.71 21.71 15.25
C THR A 398 -12.34 21.00 16.55
N ALA A 399 -11.11 20.49 16.67
CA ALA A 399 -10.61 19.91 17.93
C ALA A 399 -10.74 20.90 19.09
N GLU A 400 -10.41 22.16 18.81
CA GLU A 400 -10.43 23.24 19.79
C GLU A 400 -11.87 23.64 20.18
N GLN A 401 -12.81 23.61 19.24
CA GLN A 401 -14.24 23.78 19.53
C GLN A 401 -14.79 22.63 20.40
N ILE A 402 -14.43 21.38 20.09
CA ILE A 402 -14.81 20.21 20.90
C ILE A 402 -14.26 20.35 22.31
N ARG A 403 -12.98 20.73 22.47
CA ARG A 403 -12.35 20.91 23.79
C ARG A 403 -13.12 21.92 24.64
N LYS A 404 -13.37 23.11 24.08
CA LYS A 404 -14.12 24.18 24.76
C LYS A 404 -15.53 23.75 25.11
N ARG A 405 -16.19 22.97 24.23
CA ARG A 405 -17.54 22.47 24.47
C ARG A 405 -17.58 21.44 25.60
N ILE A 406 -16.63 20.51 25.64
CA ILE A 406 -16.49 19.54 26.74
C ILE A 406 -16.27 20.27 28.07
N LEU A 407 -15.35 21.24 28.12
CA LEU A 407 -15.08 22.02 29.33
C LEU A 407 -16.34 22.75 29.80
N LYS A 408 -17.09 23.38 28.88
CA LYS A 408 -18.33 24.09 29.20
C LYS A 408 -19.42 23.15 29.74
N ASP A 409 -19.62 22.00 29.10
CA ASP A 409 -20.77 21.12 29.35
C ASP A 409 -20.50 20.12 30.49
N THR A 410 -19.22 19.81 30.78
CA THR A 410 -18.83 18.80 31.78
C THR A 410 -17.95 19.35 32.91
N GLY A 411 -17.36 20.54 32.73
CA GLY A 411 -16.37 21.10 33.65
C GLY A 411 -15.01 20.40 33.62
N LYS A 412 -14.75 19.54 32.63
CA LYS A 412 -13.51 18.75 32.53
C LYS A 412 -12.51 19.37 31.56
N ASP A 413 -11.26 19.45 32.01
CA ASP A 413 -10.13 19.93 31.20
C ASP A 413 -9.47 18.75 30.48
N VAL A 414 -9.56 18.76 29.16
CA VAL A 414 -9.17 17.64 28.29
C VAL A 414 -8.39 18.16 27.11
N GLU A 415 -7.75 17.26 26.37
CA GLU A 415 -7.28 17.58 25.02
C GLU A 415 -8.07 16.79 23.98
N VAL A 416 -8.10 17.28 22.76
CA VAL A 416 -8.84 16.68 21.65
C VAL A 416 -7.90 16.43 20.47
N LEU A 417 -8.06 15.27 19.86
CA LEU A 417 -7.31 14.82 18.69
C LEU A 417 -8.28 14.36 17.61
N ILE A 418 -8.18 14.91 16.41
CA ILE A 418 -8.83 14.37 15.22
C ILE A 418 -7.84 13.40 14.55
N PHE A 419 -8.12 12.10 14.64
CA PHE A 419 -7.27 11.06 14.08
C PHE A 419 -7.79 10.62 12.72
N GLY A 420 -6.88 10.29 11.80
CA GLY A 420 -7.16 9.57 10.55
C GLY A 420 -6.72 8.11 10.66
N ASP A 421 -6.38 7.48 9.55
CA ASP A 421 -5.78 6.14 9.54
C ASP A 421 -4.53 6.11 10.44
N GLY A 422 -4.36 5.03 11.22
CA GLY A 422 -3.25 4.85 12.14
C GLY A 422 -1.88 4.74 11.45
N ALA A 423 -0.85 4.33 12.19
CA ALA A 423 0.45 3.95 11.60
C ALA A 423 0.80 2.50 11.92
N TYR A 424 -0.23 1.66 12.08
CA TYR A 424 -0.04 0.25 12.38
C TYR A 424 0.33 -0.50 11.12
N LYS A 425 1.48 -1.20 11.16
CA LYS A 425 1.81 -2.20 10.15
C LYS A 425 1.38 -3.55 10.66
N ASP A 426 0.44 -4.16 9.96
CA ASP A 426 0.05 -5.53 10.25
C ASP A 426 1.21 -6.47 9.93
N PRO A 427 1.74 -7.23 10.91
CA PRO A 427 2.86 -8.13 10.68
C PRO A 427 2.52 -9.32 9.79
N ASP A 428 1.25 -9.72 9.70
CA ASP A 428 0.83 -10.89 8.93
C ASP A 428 0.69 -10.55 7.45
N THR A 429 0.17 -9.36 7.16
CA THR A 429 -0.11 -8.91 5.79
C THR A 429 1.00 -8.02 5.23
N GLY A 430 1.78 -7.38 6.10
CA GLY A 430 2.82 -6.43 5.73
C GLY A 430 2.29 -5.07 5.29
N ILE A 431 0.98 -4.83 5.40
CA ILE A 431 0.29 -3.61 4.97
C ILE A 431 0.24 -2.62 6.14
N TYR A 432 0.46 -1.35 5.84
CA TYR A 432 0.22 -0.25 6.76
C TYR A 432 -1.24 0.21 6.66
N GLU A 433 -1.91 0.28 7.80
CA GLU A 433 -3.17 1.01 7.98
C GLU A 433 -2.85 2.52 8.07
N LEU A 434 -2.27 3.10 7.02
CA LEU A 434 -1.82 4.49 6.95
C LEU A 434 -2.05 5.03 5.52
N ALA A 435 -3.31 5.20 5.11
CA ALA A 435 -3.62 5.80 3.81
C ALA A 435 -3.87 7.33 3.88
N ASP A 436 -4.02 7.88 5.09
CA ASP A 436 -4.08 9.32 5.34
C ASP A 436 -2.67 9.92 5.47
N PRO A 437 -2.47 11.22 5.18
CA PRO A 437 -1.15 11.85 5.19
C PRO A 437 -0.47 11.87 6.56
N TYR A 438 -1.27 11.84 7.64
CA TYR A 438 -0.80 11.82 9.01
C TYR A 438 -1.81 11.04 9.87
N PRO A 439 -1.35 10.30 10.90
CA PRO A 439 -2.27 9.67 11.85
C PRO A 439 -3.16 10.67 12.59
N ALA A 440 -2.67 11.89 12.79
CA ALA A 440 -3.38 12.98 13.43
C ALA A 440 -3.53 14.12 12.43
N LEU A 441 -4.77 14.43 12.06
CA LEU A 441 -5.09 15.50 11.10
C LEU A 441 -5.36 16.84 11.79
N GLY A 442 -5.80 16.81 13.04
CA GLY A 442 -5.96 18.02 13.84
C GLY A 442 -5.86 17.78 15.33
N VAL A 443 -5.40 18.77 16.08
CA VAL A 443 -5.22 18.70 17.53
C VAL A 443 -5.60 20.00 18.20
N SER A 444 -6.05 19.92 19.44
CA SER A 444 -6.21 21.10 20.29
C SER A 444 -4.85 21.70 20.68
N GLU A 445 -4.88 22.96 21.09
CA GLU A 445 -3.68 23.78 21.30
C GLU A 445 -2.65 23.14 22.24
N GLY A 446 -3.10 22.52 23.34
CA GLY A 446 -2.21 21.89 24.32
C GLY A 446 -1.47 20.65 23.80
N MET A 447 -1.85 20.12 22.64
CA MET A 447 -1.19 18.98 22.02
C MET A 447 -0.20 19.32 20.90
N ARG A 448 -0.18 20.55 20.41
CA ARG A 448 0.67 20.96 19.27
C ARG A 448 2.17 20.84 19.55
N ASP A 449 2.56 21.14 20.79
CA ASP A 449 3.95 21.12 21.25
C ASP A 449 4.33 19.87 22.05
N LEU A 450 3.44 18.85 22.11
CA LEU A 450 3.69 17.65 22.90
C LEU A 450 4.94 16.93 22.38
N ARG A 451 5.97 16.93 23.26
CA ARG A 451 7.28 16.38 22.98
C ARG A 451 7.23 14.88 22.78
N LEU A 452 8.31 14.42 22.17
CA LEU A 452 8.53 13.03 21.85
C LEU A 452 8.57 12.21 23.14
N ARG A 453 7.82 11.10 23.20
CA ARG A 453 7.90 10.19 24.34
C ARG A 453 9.33 9.65 24.43
N THR A 454 10.07 10.13 25.42
CA THR A 454 11.37 9.57 25.82
C THR A 454 11.16 8.90 27.16
N GLY A 455 11.69 7.69 27.31
CA GLY A 455 11.55 6.95 28.55
C GLY A 455 12.77 6.08 28.78
N LYS A 456 13.24 6.02 30.04
CA LYS A 456 14.19 5.00 30.45
C LYS A 456 13.55 3.63 30.18
N LYS A 457 14.31 2.70 29.61
CA LYS A 457 13.91 1.29 29.57
C LYS A 457 13.93 0.77 31.01
N LEU A 458 12.81 0.94 31.73
CA LEU A 458 12.66 0.50 33.12
C LEU A 458 13.11 -0.95 33.30
N LYS A 459 12.79 -1.83 32.34
CA LYS A 459 13.28 -3.21 32.29
C LYS A 459 14.81 -3.28 32.31
N LEU A 460 15.50 -2.53 31.45
CA LEU A 460 16.97 -2.49 31.41
C LEU A 460 17.55 -1.98 32.73
N VAL A 461 16.96 -0.94 33.34
CA VAL A 461 17.42 -0.40 34.62
C VAL A 461 17.24 -1.44 35.73
N VAL A 462 16.09 -2.09 35.79
CA VAL A 462 15.79 -3.16 36.76
C VAL A 462 16.72 -4.35 36.54
N ASP A 463 16.92 -4.82 35.31
CA ASP A 463 17.82 -5.92 34.96
C ASP A 463 19.27 -5.58 35.33
N THR A 464 19.70 -4.33 35.08
CA THR A 464 21.05 -3.86 35.42
C THR A 464 21.28 -3.85 36.93
N LEU A 465 20.32 -3.36 37.70
CA LEU A 465 20.42 -3.32 39.16
C LEU A 465 20.29 -4.73 39.77
N TYR A 466 19.41 -5.57 39.22
CA TYR A 466 19.30 -6.97 39.63
C TYR A 466 20.60 -7.75 39.39
N ASN A 467 21.21 -7.60 38.21
CA ASN A 467 22.50 -8.24 37.88
C ASN A 467 23.68 -7.70 38.73
N LYS A 468 23.54 -6.50 39.31
CA LYS A 468 24.50 -5.94 40.27
C LYS A 468 24.28 -6.44 41.71
N GLY A 469 23.29 -7.29 41.94
CA GLY A 469 23.03 -7.92 43.25
C GLY A 469 22.18 -7.09 44.21
N TYR A 470 21.53 -6.02 43.73
CA TYR A 470 20.63 -5.23 44.58
C TYR A 470 19.37 -6.03 44.92
N SER A 471 18.89 -5.90 46.16
CA SER A 471 17.61 -6.44 46.61
C SER A 471 16.43 -5.73 45.94
N ARG A 472 15.26 -6.35 45.95
CA ARG A 472 14.05 -5.78 45.35
C ARG A 472 13.69 -4.42 45.94
N GLU A 473 13.85 -4.26 47.26
CA GLU A 473 13.59 -3.03 47.99
C GLU A 473 14.58 -1.91 47.58
N GLU A 474 15.85 -2.25 47.37
CA GLU A 474 16.88 -1.32 46.90
C GLU A 474 16.65 -0.91 45.44
N ILE A 475 16.31 -1.85 44.56
CA ILE A 475 15.97 -1.56 43.17
C ILE A 475 14.78 -0.61 43.10
N ALA A 476 13.72 -0.87 43.89
CA ALA A 476 12.53 -0.02 43.92
C ALA A 476 12.84 1.42 44.37
N ARG A 477 13.71 1.59 45.39
CA ARG A 477 14.18 2.92 45.81
C ARG A 477 15.01 3.60 44.73
N LEU A 478 16.02 2.93 44.19
CA LEU A 478 16.91 3.48 43.17
C LEU A 478 16.14 3.90 41.91
N VAL A 479 15.20 3.07 41.46
CA VAL A 479 14.32 3.40 40.33
C VAL A 479 13.42 4.61 40.62
N ALA A 480 12.91 4.73 41.86
CA ALA A 480 12.08 5.87 42.26
C ALA A 480 12.88 7.18 42.42
N GLU A 481 14.16 7.09 42.81
CA GLU A 481 15.07 8.22 43.03
C GLU A 481 15.71 8.74 41.74
N THR A 482 15.94 7.88 40.73
CA THR A 482 16.65 8.27 39.49
C THR A 482 15.74 8.98 38.47
N ARG A 483 14.87 9.89 38.92
CA ARG A 483 13.78 10.47 38.11
C ARG A 483 14.20 11.36 36.95
N GLU A 484 15.40 11.92 36.95
CA GLU A 484 15.85 12.82 35.88
C GLU A 484 17.35 12.66 35.67
N GLU A 485 17.76 11.83 34.71
CA GLU A 485 19.07 11.96 34.05
C GLU A 485 19.12 11.02 32.84
N GLN A 486 19.48 11.59 31.70
CA GLN A 486 19.58 10.95 30.39
C GLN A 486 20.43 9.69 30.45
N SER A 487 19.96 8.61 29.81
CA SER A 487 20.81 7.49 29.43
C SER A 487 21.02 7.52 27.92
N ASP A 488 22.28 7.38 27.47
CA ASP A 488 22.73 7.34 26.08
C ASP A 488 22.11 6.23 25.20
N LEU A 489 21.26 5.38 25.78
CA LEU A 489 20.47 4.36 25.08
C LEU A 489 19.04 4.88 24.86
N GLY A 490 18.92 5.93 24.04
CA GLY A 490 17.65 6.56 23.70
C GLY A 490 16.72 5.63 22.91
N THR A 491 15.42 5.67 23.21
CA THR A 491 14.37 5.20 22.29
C THR A 491 14.24 6.21 21.16
N THR A 492 14.05 5.77 19.90
CA THR A 492 13.72 6.69 18.81
C THR A 492 12.47 7.48 19.22
N PRO A 493 12.58 8.81 19.32
CA PRO A 493 11.52 9.63 19.87
C PRO A 493 10.25 9.54 19.00
N ARG A 494 9.09 9.32 19.62
CA ARG A 494 7.79 9.24 18.93
C ARG A 494 6.86 10.34 19.42
N ARG A 495 6.17 11.04 18.51
CA ARG A 495 5.18 12.06 18.88
C ARG A 495 4.02 11.39 19.61
N LEU A 496 3.66 11.93 20.78
CA LEU A 496 2.56 11.41 21.59
C LEU A 496 1.24 11.41 20.81
N VAL A 497 1.05 12.47 20.01
CA VAL A 497 -0.06 12.65 19.07
C VAL A 497 -0.21 11.45 18.13
N SER A 498 0.87 11.02 17.45
CA SER A 498 0.83 9.88 16.53
C SER A 498 0.56 8.56 17.24
N ILE A 499 1.06 8.39 18.47
CA ILE A 499 0.77 7.21 19.29
C ILE A 499 -0.70 7.18 19.67
N ALA A 500 -1.24 8.29 20.17
CA ALA A 500 -2.64 8.39 20.58
C ALA A 500 -3.58 8.16 19.39
N ALA A 501 -3.28 8.74 18.23
CA ALA A 501 -4.02 8.51 16.99
C ALA A 501 -4.02 7.03 16.59
N THR A 502 -2.84 6.39 16.56
CA THR A 502 -2.74 4.96 16.20
C THR A 502 -3.47 4.06 17.19
N LEU A 503 -3.43 4.39 18.49
CA LEU A 503 -4.19 3.65 19.51
C LEU A 503 -5.71 3.83 19.33
N ALA A 504 -6.14 5.04 18.98
CA ALA A 504 -7.54 5.34 18.73
C ALA A 504 -8.06 4.60 17.49
N ASP A 505 -7.30 4.66 16.39
CA ASP A 505 -7.62 3.97 15.14
C ASP A 505 -7.71 2.45 15.33
N LEU A 506 -6.72 1.84 15.99
CA LEU A 506 -6.75 0.40 16.29
C LEU A 506 -7.97 -0.04 17.10
N LEU A 507 -8.49 0.83 17.97
CA LEU A 507 -9.66 0.52 18.79
C LEU A 507 -10.98 0.81 18.07
N ALA A 508 -11.04 1.89 17.28
CA ALA A 508 -12.21 2.25 16.49
C ALA A 508 -12.41 1.24 15.35
N GLY A 509 -11.31 0.83 14.72
CA GLY A 509 -11.25 -0.05 13.56
C GLY A 509 -11.84 0.57 12.30
N SER A 510 -11.49 0.00 11.15
CA SER A 510 -12.00 0.42 9.83
C SER A 510 -13.42 -0.12 9.55
N ALA A 511 -13.97 -0.96 10.43
CA ALA A 511 -15.31 -1.56 10.31
C ALA A 511 -16.30 -0.90 11.27
N ASP A 512 -17.48 -0.57 10.75
CA ASP A 512 -18.53 0.30 11.30
C ASP A 512 -19.12 -0.13 12.68
N GLN A 513 -18.32 -0.12 13.74
CA GLN A 513 -18.77 -0.44 15.11
C GLN A 513 -19.52 0.71 15.80
N GLY A 514 -19.73 1.84 15.12
CA GLY A 514 -20.40 3.00 15.69
C GLY A 514 -19.64 3.65 16.85
N THR A 515 -18.32 3.45 16.91
CA THR A 515 -17.42 4.00 17.95
C THR A 515 -16.39 4.98 17.35
N PRO A 516 -16.84 6.11 16.78
CA PRO A 516 -15.95 7.11 16.18
C PRO A 516 -15.18 7.94 17.22
N ILE A 517 -15.44 7.74 18.52
CA ILE A 517 -14.82 8.47 19.62
C ILE A 517 -14.07 7.48 20.50
N VAL A 518 -12.82 7.80 20.83
CA VAL A 518 -11.97 7.02 21.72
C VAL A 518 -11.41 7.94 22.81
N LEU A 519 -11.52 7.53 24.07
CA LEU A 519 -10.88 8.22 25.19
C LEU A 519 -9.57 7.52 25.54
N VAL A 520 -8.48 8.30 25.59
CA VAL A 520 -7.17 7.84 26.02
C VAL A 520 -6.85 8.48 27.37
N ARG A 521 -6.76 7.66 28.41
CA ARG A 521 -6.59 8.07 29.82
C ARG A 521 -5.25 7.66 30.38
N GLY A 522 -4.66 8.51 31.21
CA GLY A 522 -3.46 8.19 31.99
C GLY A 522 -2.15 8.20 31.19
N ILE A 523 -2.17 8.65 29.93
CA ILE A 523 -0.94 8.90 29.18
C ILE A 523 -0.30 10.20 29.70
N LYS A 524 0.85 10.07 30.36
CA LYS A 524 1.65 11.20 30.85
C LYS A 524 2.14 12.09 29.69
N ARG A 525 2.09 13.40 29.92
CA ARG A 525 2.36 14.46 28.94
C ARG A 525 3.67 15.24 29.22
N ASP A 526 4.44 14.78 30.22
CA ASP A 526 5.63 15.45 30.77
C ASP A 526 6.72 15.76 29.74
#